data_AF-A0AAU2L119-F1
#
_entry.id   AF-A0AAU2L119-F1
#
_cell.length_a   1.000
_cell.length_b   1.000
_cell.length_c   1.000
_cell.angle_alpha   90.00
_cell.angle_beta   90.00
_cell.angle_gamma   90.00
#
_symmetry.space_group_name_H-M   'P 1'
#
loop_
_entity.id
_entity.type
_entity.pdbx_description
1 polymer ?
#
loop_
_entity_poly.entity_id
_entity_poly.type
_entity_poly.pdbx_seq_one_letter_code
_entity_poly.pdbx_strand_id
1 'polypeptide(L)'
;MSGRPALSPPGTTHRAAAGGGRRAVKGLFNMDAYVTVSNGSGAIRSIQQWLNGRYILRKDFYVIPCDGHHSRTVSQSMLYAVQYELGMADGVANGIFGPGTRSGLAEHTLTEGSSGTWTQLFSAAMILNGRSAVSFTSSFGSALAGETAAFQTFVNLPVTGKGDFPTWASLLVSYGDQNRRGEACDGITKVTPARAATLKAEGIKYVGRYLLNPSTTSLPEKEIQPGELQTIADHGLRCFPIYQTYGRDAAGFNYPSGNADGFAAINAAERHGFKSGARIFFAVDFDAYDYEVTDNILPYFKGIEDAIAISGNSYRVGVYGPRNVCIRVSEAGHATASFVSDMSSGFSGNYGYPLPPNWAYDQIVTRTLGTGDAAINVDHDIASGRDIGEGSFNAPRTDGPDTAFTMGYYQVLNSNIGSYMRSIGFADEDGNRIFTHTECLETVLAQDSLITDLSRQYNMRKSLIQTSTYWEMRHYDLIDQAVDHAVAYYHTGIGGGMTPVRDSSTGIAQISGDVGIRAWNYGIEKGFVSGTVLDPAKDADIWTMWQRVNQDKAYAVKTVSLIHLWDAGGKPGGSNPPGGETVMRTMSLNYTQFEIFQILRRYQGWGNEAEEHATKRMALYQIFEKYNALSRM
;
A
#
# COMPACT_ATOMS: atom_id res chain seq x y z
N MET A 1 -59.58 -68.02 23.75
CA MET A 1 -58.95 -67.83 25.08
C MET A 1 -57.98 -69.00 25.26
N SER A 2 -56.67 -68.90 25.51
CA SER A 2 -55.69 -67.79 25.61
C SER A 2 -54.27 -68.42 25.60
N GLY A 3 -53.14 -67.75 25.34
CA GLY A 3 -52.86 -66.31 25.14
C GLY A 3 -51.65 -66.08 24.22
N ARG A 4 -50.56 -65.48 24.74
CA ARG A 4 -49.27 -65.19 24.04
C ARG A 4 -48.09 -65.14 25.08
N PRO A 5 -46.83 -64.71 24.76
CA PRO A 5 -45.81 -65.43 23.98
C PRO A 5 -44.38 -65.33 24.61
N ALA A 6 -43.36 -65.89 23.94
CA ALA A 6 -41.98 -65.39 23.99
C ALA A 6 -41.27 -65.67 22.63
N LEU A 7 -40.43 -64.74 22.16
CA LEU A 7 -39.85 -64.73 20.80
C LEU A 7 -38.32 -64.95 20.81
N SER A 8 -37.79 -65.52 19.73
CA SER A 8 -36.37 -65.57 19.38
C SER A 8 -36.20 -65.69 17.85
N PRO A 9 -35.02 -65.37 17.29
CA PRO A 9 -34.89 -64.73 15.96
C PRO A 9 -34.41 -65.72 14.86
N PRO A 10 -34.05 -65.30 13.62
CA PRO A 10 -32.81 -64.54 13.33
C PRO A 10 -32.98 -63.42 12.27
N GLY A 11 -31.92 -62.63 12.05
CA GLY A 11 -31.95 -61.42 11.23
C GLY A 11 -31.72 -61.61 9.72
N THR A 12 -31.98 -60.53 8.96
CA THR A 12 -31.51 -60.33 7.59
C THR A 12 -30.98 -58.90 7.42
N THR A 13 -30.14 -58.71 6.40
CA THR A 13 -29.18 -57.61 6.29
C THR A 13 -29.77 -56.32 5.70
N HIS A 14 -29.43 -55.16 6.29
CA HIS A 14 -29.50 -53.87 5.60
C HIS A 14 -28.09 -53.34 5.32
N ARG A 15 -27.78 -53.12 4.04
CA ARG A 15 -26.57 -52.42 3.60
C ARG A 15 -26.64 -50.94 3.98
N ALA A 16 -25.79 -50.49 4.89
CA ALA A 16 -25.57 -49.07 5.12
C ALA A 16 -24.73 -48.45 3.99
N ALA A 17 -25.18 -47.31 3.44
CA ALA A 17 -24.45 -46.57 2.41
C ALA A 17 -23.25 -45.82 3.02
N ALA A 18 -22.08 -46.46 3.05
CA ALA A 18 -20.87 -45.99 3.75
C ALA A 18 -20.13 -44.78 3.12
N GLY A 19 -20.81 -43.95 2.32
CA GLY A 19 -20.22 -42.80 1.61
C GLY A 19 -20.27 -41.48 2.38
N GLY A 20 -21.42 -41.11 2.96
CA GLY A 20 -21.63 -39.78 3.55
C GLY A 20 -20.98 -39.56 4.93
N GLY A 21 -20.75 -40.64 5.68
CA GLY A 21 -20.41 -40.56 7.11
C GLY A 21 -19.11 -39.81 7.45
N ARG A 22 -18.06 -39.90 6.62
CA ARG A 22 -16.75 -39.30 6.96
C ARG A 22 -16.66 -37.78 6.73
N ARG A 23 -17.61 -37.19 5.99
CA ARG A 23 -17.56 -35.77 5.57
C ARG A 23 -18.46 -34.87 6.41
N ALA A 24 -19.68 -35.34 6.72
CA ALA A 24 -20.50 -34.73 7.77
C ALA A 24 -19.75 -34.69 9.12
N VAL A 25 -18.94 -35.72 9.40
CA VAL A 25 -18.05 -35.76 10.57
C VAL A 25 -16.96 -34.69 10.55
N LYS A 26 -16.44 -34.26 9.38
CA LYS A 26 -15.48 -33.15 9.31
C LYS A 26 -16.15 -31.80 9.67
N GLY A 27 -17.41 -31.59 9.26
CA GLY A 27 -18.23 -30.47 9.69
C GLY A 27 -18.75 -30.56 11.14
N LEU A 28 -18.70 -31.74 11.76
CA LEU A 28 -18.97 -31.90 13.20
C LEU A 28 -17.74 -31.61 14.08
N PHE A 29 -16.54 -31.54 13.48
CA PHE A 29 -15.26 -31.36 14.17
C PHE A 29 -14.52 -30.10 13.73
N ASN A 30 -15.21 -29.13 13.13
CA ASN A 30 -14.71 -27.78 12.90
C ASN A 30 -15.56 -26.73 13.65
N MET A 31 -15.11 -25.48 13.65
CA MET A 31 -15.78 -24.37 14.33
C MET A 31 -16.80 -23.65 13.44
N ASP A 32 -17.24 -24.30 12.35
CA ASP A 32 -18.14 -23.68 11.37
C ASP A 32 -19.54 -23.45 11.97
N ALA A 33 -20.08 -22.25 11.78
CA ALA A 33 -21.44 -21.97 12.20
C ALA A 33 -22.47 -22.50 11.18
N TYR A 34 -23.36 -23.39 11.65
CA TYR A 34 -24.51 -23.88 10.87
C TYR A 34 -25.83 -23.14 11.22
N VAL A 35 -25.71 -22.11 12.06
CA VAL A 35 -26.71 -21.10 12.39
C VAL A 35 -26.22 -19.73 11.93
N THR A 36 -27.13 -18.80 11.63
CA THR A 36 -26.74 -17.43 11.31
C THR A 36 -25.97 -16.82 12.49
N VAL A 37 -24.81 -16.23 12.24
CA VAL A 37 -23.99 -15.56 13.28
C VAL A 37 -23.81 -14.09 12.94
N SER A 38 -23.92 -13.25 13.97
CA SER A 38 -23.76 -11.78 13.87
C SER A 38 -24.62 -11.21 12.73
N ASN A 39 -24.06 -10.30 11.91
CA ASN A 39 -24.78 -9.60 10.83
C ASN A 39 -25.03 -10.47 9.57
N GLY A 40 -25.08 -11.80 9.70
CA GLY A 40 -25.23 -12.73 8.58
C GLY A 40 -26.59 -12.64 7.88
N SER A 41 -26.61 -12.78 6.55
CA SER A 41 -27.82 -12.67 5.73
C SER A 41 -28.63 -13.96 5.70
N GLY A 42 -29.92 -13.86 6.00
CA GLY A 42 -30.87 -14.99 5.88
C GLY A 42 -30.98 -15.53 4.46
N ALA A 43 -30.89 -14.67 3.43
CA ALA A 43 -30.92 -15.09 2.03
C ALA A 43 -29.66 -15.86 1.62
N ILE A 44 -28.47 -15.40 2.05
CA ILE A 44 -27.21 -16.13 1.86
C ILE A 44 -27.27 -17.48 2.58
N ARG A 45 -27.82 -17.52 3.80
CA ARG A 45 -28.02 -18.78 4.53
C ARG A 45 -28.92 -19.77 3.79
N SER A 46 -30.01 -19.31 3.16
CA SER A 46 -30.84 -20.18 2.32
C SER A 46 -30.09 -20.73 1.10
N ILE A 47 -29.20 -19.94 0.49
CA ILE A 47 -28.32 -20.39 -0.60
C ILE A 47 -27.34 -21.46 -0.10
N GLN A 48 -26.69 -21.20 1.05
CA GLN A 48 -25.75 -22.14 1.68
C GLN A 48 -26.41 -23.50 2.00
N GLN A 49 -27.60 -23.46 2.60
CA GLN A 49 -28.39 -24.65 2.91
C GLN A 49 -28.80 -25.42 1.64
N TRP A 50 -29.20 -24.72 0.58
CA TRP A 50 -29.59 -25.32 -0.68
C TRP A 50 -28.39 -25.97 -1.41
N LEU A 51 -27.25 -25.28 -1.48
CA LEU A 51 -26.00 -25.81 -2.03
C LEU A 51 -25.58 -27.11 -1.31
N ASN A 52 -25.57 -27.09 0.03
CA ASN A 52 -25.33 -28.27 0.85
C ASN A 52 -26.33 -29.39 0.52
N GLY A 53 -27.63 -29.11 0.57
CA GLY A 53 -28.68 -30.11 0.34
C GLY A 53 -28.62 -30.75 -1.06
N ARG A 54 -28.17 -30.02 -2.08
CA ARG A 54 -28.08 -30.51 -3.46
C ARG A 54 -26.77 -31.26 -3.77
N TYR A 55 -25.63 -30.77 -3.29
CA TYR A 55 -24.32 -31.24 -3.77
C TYR A 55 -23.50 -32.06 -2.76
N ILE A 56 -23.91 -32.19 -1.49
CA ILE A 56 -23.12 -32.90 -0.44
C ILE A 56 -22.78 -34.37 -0.75
N LEU A 57 -23.48 -35.01 -1.70
CA LEU A 57 -23.19 -36.37 -2.14
C LEU A 57 -22.15 -36.46 -3.27
N ARG A 58 -21.75 -35.34 -3.87
CA ARG A 58 -20.63 -35.27 -4.82
C ARG A 58 -19.30 -35.45 -4.09
N LYS A 59 -18.36 -36.17 -4.68
CA LYS A 59 -17.11 -36.55 -4.02
C LYS A 59 -16.19 -35.36 -3.73
N ASP A 60 -16.24 -34.30 -4.53
CA ASP A 60 -15.32 -33.16 -4.41
C ASP A 60 -16.00 -31.89 -3.89
N PHE A 61 -17.31 -31.97 -3.61
CA PHE A 61 -18.04 -30.95 -2.86
C PHE A 61 -17.85 -31.17 -1.34
N TYR A 62 -17.57 -30.10 -0.61
CA TYR A 62 -17.47 -30.11 0.85
C TYR A 62 -18.66 -29.37 1.47
N VAL A 63 -19.06 -29.77 2.68
CA VAL A 63 -20.07 -29.03 3.44
C VAL A 63 -19.59 -27.60 3.66
N ILE A 64 -20.45 -26.63 3.38
CA ILE A 64 -20.18 -25.21 3.62
C ILE A 64 -20.89 -24.74 4.90
N PRO A 65 -20.33 -23.74 5.63
CA PRO A 65 -21.04 -23.08 6.72
C PRO A 65 -22.42 -22.59 6.28
N CYS A 66 -23.36 -22.54 7.24
CA CYS A 66 -24.71 -21.98 7.05
C CYS A 66 -24.87 -20.73 7.94
N ASP A 67 -23.86 -19.86 7.89
CA ASP A 67 -23.61 -18.71 8.75
C ASP A 67 -24.25 -17.40 8.23
N GLY A 68 -24.67 -17.36 6.95
CA GLY A 68 -25.19 -16.19 6.27
C GLY A 68 -24.14 -15.29 5.63
N HIS A 69 -22.89 -15.70 5.51
CA HIS A 69 -21.78 -14.92 4.93
C HIS A 69 -21.31 -15.48 3.57
N HIS A 70 -21.02 -14.61 2.61
CA HIS A 70 -20.38 -15.01 1.34
C HIS A 70 -18.88 -15.19 1.58
N SER A 71 -18.47 -16.34 2.10
CA SER A 71 -17.05 -16.67 2.31
C SER A 71 -16.39 -17.22 1.04
N ARG A 72 -15.04 -17.27 1.02
CA ARG A 72 -14.25 -17.95 -0.02
C ARG A 72 -14.74 -19.36 -0.33
N THR A 73 -15.13 -20.11 0.70
CA THR A 73 -15.69 -21.45 0.55
C THR A 73 -17.03 -21.43 -0.22
N VAL A 74 -17.90 -20.45 0.05
CA VAL A 74 -19.17 -20.29 -0.69
C VAL A 74 -18.92 -19.92 -2.16
N SER A 75 -17.97 -19.00 -2.44
CA SER A 75 -17.61 -18.63 -3.82
C SER A 75 -17.08 -19.84 -4.60
N GLN A 76 -16.20 -20.65 -4.00
CA GLN A 76 -15.68 -21.88 -4.61
C GLN A 76 -16.80 -22.92 -4.81
N SER A 77 -17.70 -23.10 -3.84
CA SER A 77 -18.83 -24.02 -3.96
C SER A 77 -19.85 -23.61 -5.03
N MET A 78 -20.00 -22.31 -5.33
CA MET A 78 -20.78 -21.84 -6.49
C MET A 78 -20.15 -22.31 -7.82
N LEU A 79 -18.82 -22.23 -7.95
CA LEU A 79 -18.11 -22.74 -9.13
C LEU A 79 -18.23 -24.27 -9.27
N TYR A 80 -18.10 -25.02 -8.17
CA TYR A 80 -18.39 -26.47 -8.16
C TYR A 80 -19.83 -26.77 -8.59
N ALA A 81 -20.83 -26.06 -8.06
CA ALA A 81 -22.22 -26.25 -8.41
C ALA A 81 -22.47 -26.03 -9.91
N VAL A 82 -21.95 -24.94 -10.48
CA VAL A 82 -22.01 -24.67 -11.94
C VAL A 82 -21.34 -25.81 -12.73
N GLN A 83 -20.14 -26.25 -12.34
CA GLN A 83 -19.45 -27.36 -13.01
C GLN A 83 -20.25 -28.67 -12.96
N TYR A 84 -20.92 -28.95 -11.85
CA TYR A 84 -21.76 -30.15 -11.71
C TYR A 84 -23.06 -30.09 -12.51
N GLU A 85 -23.69 -28.92 -12.69
CA GLU A 85 -24.84 -28.74 -13.59
C GLU A 85 -24.43 -28.75 -15.07
N LEU A 86 -23.20 -28.36 -15.41
CA LEU A 86 -22.58 -28.61 -16.73
C LEU A 86 -22.27 -30.10 -16.99
N GLY A 87 -22.57 -30.99 -16.05
CA GLY A 87 -22.35 -32.44 -16.19
C GLY A 87 -20.91 -32.88 -15.93
N MET A 88 -20.04 -32.04 -15.37
CA MET A 88 -18.68 -32.47 -15.01
C MET A 88 -18.74 -33.57 -13.93
N ALA A 89 -17.88 -34.58 -14.09
CA ALA A 89 -17.74 -35.67 -13.15
C ALA A 89 -16.93 -35.26 -11.92
N ASP A 90 -17.07 -36.03 -10.84
CA ASP A 90 -16.12 -35.98 -9.73
C ASP A 90 -14.71 -36.34 -10.24
N GLY A 91 -13.70 -35.62 -9.75
CA GLY A 91 -12.32 -35.62 -10.26
C GLY A 91 -12.08 -34.72 -11.49
N VAL A 92 -13.14 -34.17 -12.10
CA VAL A 92 -13.06 -33.19 -13.20
C VAL A 92 -13.50 -31.80 -12.73
N ALA A 93 -14.60 -31.73 -11.96
CA ALA A 93 -14.97 -30.52 -11.24
C ALA A 93 -13.90 -30.15 -10.21
N ASN A 94 -13.49 -28.88 -10.20
CA ASN A 94 -12.32 -28.38 -9.47
C ASN A 94 -12.52 -26.99 -8.83
N GLY A 95 -13.70 -26.38 -8.98
CA GLY A 95 -13.99 -25.05 -8.42
C GLY A 95 -13.21 -23.89 -9.06
N ILE A 96 -12.64 -24.07 -10.25
CA ILE A 96 -11.86 -23.06 -10.98
C ILE A 96 -12.63 -22.60 -12.23
N PHE A 97 -12.62 -21.29 -12.52
CA PHE A 97 -13.24 -20.69 -13.70
C PHE A 97 -12.41 -20.92 -15.00
N GLY A 98 -12.18 -22.18 -15.33
CA GLY A 98 -11.36 -22.62 -16.46
C GLY A 98 -12.13 -22.70 -17.80
N PRO A 99 -11.45 -23.10 -18.90
CA PRO A 99 -12.03 -23.14 -20.24
C PRO A 99 -13.38 -23.89 -20.34
N GLY A 100 -13.50 -25.07 -19.72
CA GLY A 100 -14.74 -25.84 -19.74
C GLY A 100 -15.92 -25.15 -19.04
N THR A 101 -15.65 -24.49 -17.91
CA THR A 101 -16.67 -23.68 -17.21
C THR A 101 -17.10 -22.48 -18.06
N ARG A 102 -16.14 -21.84 -18.75
CA ARG A 102 -16.42 -20.68 -19.61
C ARG A 102 -17.26 -21.04 -20.83
N SER A 103 -16.87 -22.06 -21.59
CA SER A 103 -17.64 -22.53 -22.75
C SER A 103 -19.04 -23.01 -22.34
N GLY A 104 -19.13 -23.79 -21.26
CA GLY A 104 -20.42 -24.26 -20.74
C GLY A 104 -21.37 -23.13 -20.36
N LEU A 105 -20.88 -22.06 -19.70
CA LEU A 105 -21.70 -20.90 -19.36
C LEU A 105 -22.15 -20.08 -20.60
N ALA A 106 -21.35 -20.05 -21.66
CA ALA A 106 -21.74 -19.41 -22.93
C ALA A 106 -22.93 -20.10 -23.60
N GLU A 107 -23.09 -21.41 -23.40
CA GLU A 107 -24.22 -22.19 -23.90
C GLU A 107 -25.49 -22.06 -23.04
N HIS A 108 -25.40 -21.51 -21.82
CA HIS A 108 -26.48 -21.45 -20.82
C HIS A 108 -26.97 -20.01 -20.54
N THR A 109 -27.33 -19.28 -21.61
CA THR A 109 -27.94 -17.95 -21.48
C THR A 109 -29.35 -18.03 -20.91
N LEU A 110 -29.62 -17.30 -19.81
CA LEU A 110 -30.94 -17.21 -19.18
C LEU A 110 -31.74 -15.99 -19.64
N THR A 111 -33.04 -16.17 -19.84
CA THR A 111 -33.98 -15.14 -20.30
C THR A 111 -35.27 -15.18 -19.47
N GLU A 112 -36.16 -14.20 -19.64
CA GLU A 112 -37.50 -14.28 -19.06
C GLU A 112 -38.21 -15.58 -19.50
N GLY A 113 -38.80 -16.28 -18.52
CA GLY A 113 -39.37 -17.62 -18.70
C GLY A 113 -38.41 -18.78 -18.45
N SER A 114 -37.08 -18.55 -18.34
CA SER A 114 -36.14 -19.59 -17.92
C SER A 114 -36.43 -20.05 -16.48
N SER A 115 -36.27 -21.34 -16.21
CA SER A 115 -36.56 -21.91 -14.89
C SER A 115 -35.65 -23.09 -14.54
N GLY A 116 -35.72 -23.55 -13.29
CA GLY A 116 -34.95 -24.68 -12.78
C GLY A 116 -33.63 -24.28 -12.14
N THR A 117 -32.70 -25.23 -12.06
CA THR A 117 -31.47 -25.09 -11.27
C THR A 117 -30.56 -23.96 -11.75
N TRP A 118 -30.43 -23.77 -13.07
CA TRP A 118 -29.62 -22.68 -13.62
C TRP A 118 -30.09 -21.30 -13.17
N THR A 119 -31.40 -21.06 -13.18
CA THR A 119 -31.99 -19.82 -12.64
C THR A 119 -31.79 -19.70 -11.13
N GLN A 120 -31.83 -20.81 -10.39
CA GLN A 120 -31.57 -20.82 -8.96
C GLN A 120 -30.12 -20.50 -8.62
N LEU A 121 -29.16 -21.02 -9.37
CA LEU A 121 -27.74 -20.64 -9.28
C LEU A 121 -27.53 -19.16 -9.67
N PHE A 122 -28.24 -18.66 -10.66
CA PHE A 122 -28.11 -17.26 -11.10
C PHE A 122 -28.65 -16.28 -10.06
N SER A 123 -29.86 -16.52 -9.51
CA SER A 123 -30.39 -15.68 -8.43
C SER A 123 -29.55 -15.75 -7.16
N ALA A 124 -28.97 -16.93 -6.85
CA ALA A 124 -27.97 -17.05 -5.79
C ALA A 124 -26.73 -16.19 -6.06
N ALA A 125 -26.14 -16.27 -7.26
CA ALA A 125 -24.95 -15.50 -7.62
C ALA A 125 -25.20 -13.98 -7.55
N MET A 126 -26.38 -13.52 -7.96
CA MET A 126 -26.82 -12.12 -7.82
C MET A 126 -26.87 -11.67 -6.35
N ILE A 127 -27.51 -12.46 -5.48
CA ILE A 127 -27.60 -12.19 -4.03
C ILE A 127 -26.21 -12.14 -3.39
N LEU A 128 -25.34 -13.10 -3.74
CA LEU A 128 -23.95 -13.17 -3.25
C LEU A 128 -23.08 -11.98 -3.72
N ASN A 129 -23.45 -11.32 -4.82
CA ASN A 129 -22.86 -10.05 -5.29
C ASN A 129 -23.60 -8.80 -4.77
N GLY A 130 -24.33 -8.93 -3.65
CA GLY A 130 -24.96 -7.82 -2.95
C GLY A 130 -26.20 -7.24 -3.64
N ARG A 131 -26.84 -7.95 -4.58
CA ARG A 131 -28.10 -7.51 -5.19
C ARG A 131 -29.28 -7.85 -4.27
N SER A 132 -29.45 -7.04 -3.22
CA SER A 132 -30.39 -7.30 -2.11
C SER A 132 -31.88 -7.31 -2.50
N ALA A 133 -32.25 -6.71 -3.63
CA ALA A 133 -33.60 -6.77 -4.19
C ALA A 133 -33.93 -8.12 -4.87
N VAL A 134 -32.92 -8.95 -5.17
CA VAL A 134 -33.13 -10.28 -5.75
C VAL A 134 -33.59 -11.27 -4.68
N SER A 135 -34.74 -11.90 -4.94
CA SER A 135 -35.20 -13.07 -4.17
C SER A 135 -34.54 -14.35 -4.67
N PHE A 136 -34.20 -15.28 -3.77
CA PHE A 136 -33.64 -16.58 -4.16
C PHE A 136 -34.74 -17.43 -4.82
N THR A 137 -34.64 -17.62 -6.14
CA THR A 137 -35.72 -18.16 -6.98
C THR A 137 -35.20 -19.06 -8.10
N SER A 138 -35.99 -20.09 -8.44
CA SER A 138 -35.76 -20.95 -9.61
C SER A 138 -36.52 -20.51 -10.86
N SER A 139 -37.10 -19.29 -10.89
CA SER A 139 -37.86 -18.75 -12.03
C SER A 139 -37.39 -17.35 -12.43
N PHE A 140 -37.04 -17.16 -13.71
CA PHE A 140 -36.49 -15.93 -14.25
C PHE A 140 -37.64 -15.08 -14.78
N GLY A 141 -38.20 -14.24 -13.90
CA GLY A 141 -39.24 -13.27 -14.26
C GLY A 141 -38.66 -11.88 -14.48
N SER A 142 -39.53 -10.95 -14.89
CA SER A 142 -39.21 -9.54 -15.16
C SER A 142 -38.46 -8.84 -14.02
N ALA A 143 -38.76 -9.17 -12.76
CA ALA A 143 -38.03 -8.63 -11.60
C ALA A 143 -36.53 -9.04 -11.61
N LEU A 144 -36.22 -10.31 -11.90
CA LEU A 144 -34.84 -10.78 -12.01
C LEU A 144 -34.16 -10.22 -13.27
N ALA A 145 -34.89 -10.06 -14.38
CA ALA A 145 -34.39 -9.40 -15.58
C ALA A 145 -34.01 -7.92 -15.32
N GLY A 146 -34.85 -7.19 -14.58
CA GLY A 146 -34.60 -5.80 -14.17
C GLY A 146 -33.38 -5.67 -13.27
N GLU A 147 -33.26 -6.51 -12.23
CA GLU A 147 -32.06 -6.54 -11.37
C GLU A 147 -30.81 -6.96 -12.14
N THR A 148 -30.94 -7.85 -13.13
CA THR A 148 -29.84 -8.24 -14.02
C THR A 148 -29.37 -7.05 -14.85
N ALA A 149 -30.30 -6.29 -15.45
CA ALA A 149 -29.98 -5.06 -16.17
C ALA A 149 -29.32 -4.00 -15.27
N ALA A 150 -29.76 -3.87 -14.02
CA ALA A 150 -29.16 -2.98 -13.03
C ALA A 150 -27.73 -3.43 -12.65
N PHE A 151 -27.50 -4.73 -12.47
CA PHE A 151 -26.15 -5.28 -12.24
C PHE A 151 -25.23 -5.06 -13.45
N GLN A 152 -25.70 -5.37 -14.67
CA GLN A 152 -24.96 -5.13 -15.91
C GLN A 152 -24.56 -3.66 -16.06
N THR A 153 -25.48 -2.73 -15.78
CA THR A 153 -25.18 -1.29 -15.73
C THR A 153 -24.11 -0.97 -14.69
N PHE A 154 -24.24 -1.53 -13.48
CA PHE A 154 -23.30 -1.28 -12.37
C PHE A 154 -21.88 -1.78 -12.65
N VAL A 155 -21.70 -2.91 -13.34
CA VAL A 155 -20.38 -3.45 -13.73
C VAL A 155 -19.94 -3.00 -15.13
N ASN A 156 -20.63 -2.05 -15.76
CA ASN A 156 -20.34 -1.57 -17.13
C ASN A 156 -20.23 -2.72 -18.16
N LEU A 157 -21.30 -3.53 -18.25
CA LEU A 157 -21.56 -4.52 -19.30
C LEU A 157 -22.66 -4.02 -20.25
N PRO A 158 -22.76 -4.58 -21.47
CA PRO A 158 -23.96 -4.41 -22.31
C PRO A 158 -25.23 -4.81 -21.55
N VAL A 159 -26.20 -3.90 -21.49
CA VAL A 159 -27.44 -4.10 -20.73
C VAL A 159 -28.41 -4.94 -21.56
N THR A 160 -28.44 -6.25 -21.30
CA THR A 160 -29.30 -7.22 -22.00
C THR A 160 -30.50 -7.67 -21.15
N GLY A 161 -30.43 -7.53 -19.82
CA GLY A 161 -31.42 -8.10 -18.88
C GLY A 161 -31.37 -9.63 -18.79
N LYS A 162 -30.35 -10.27 -19.38
CA LYS A 162 -30.21 -11.73 -19.50
C LYS A 162 -29.06 -12.24 -18.65
N GLY A 163 -29.20 -13.48 -18.15
CA GLY A 163 -28.07 -14.21 -17.57
C GLY A 163 -27.16 -14.77 -18.66
N ASP A 164 -26.50 -13.87 -19.40
CA ASP A 164 -25.52 -14.20 -20.44
C ASP A 164 -24.11 -14.42 -19.88
N PHE A 165 -23.17 -14.88 -20.72
CA PHE A 165 -21.82 -15.23 -20.28
C PHE A 165 -21.05 -14.09 -19.57
N PRO A 166 -21.00 -12.85 -20.10
CA PRO A 166 -20.33 -11.75 -19.41
C PRO A 166 -20.92 -11.45 -18.03
N THR A 167 -22.25 -11.57 -17.90
CA THR A 167 -22.96 -11.42 -16.63
C THR A 167 -22.59 -12.55 -15.65
N TRP A 168 -22.66 -13.80 -16.09
CA TRP A 168 -22.24 -14.97 -15.31
C TRP A 168 -20.79 -14.88 -14.83
N ALA A 169 -19.88 -14.49 -15.73
CA ALA A 169 -18.47 -14.36 -15.40
C ALA A 169 -18.26 -13.31 -14.31
N SER A 170 -18.87 -12.13 -14.46
CA SER A 170 -18.76 -11.01 -13.49
C SER A 170 -19.41 -11.30 -12.13
N LEU A 171 -20.28 -12.30 -12.04
CA LEU A 171 -20.88 -12.79 -10.79
C LEU A 171 -20.06 -13.91 -10.13
N LEU A 172 -19.25 -14.67 -10.87
CA LEU A 172 -18.59 -15.90 -10.41
C LEU A 172 -17.07 -15.76 -10.20
N VAL A 173 -16.42 -14.80 -10.86
CA VAL A 173 -14.98 -14.54 -10.71
C VAL A 173 -14.72 -13.04 -10.77
N SER A 174 -13.73 -12.57 -10.01
CA SER A 174 -13.44 -11.15 -9.83
C SER A 174 -13.23 -10.41 -11.16
N TYR A 175 -12.34 -10.90 -12.04
CA TYR A 175 -12.04 -10.30 -13.34
C TYR A 175 -13.17 -10.37 -14.39
N GLY A 176 -14.28 -11.05 -14.09
CA GLY A 176 -15.40 -11.24 -15.01
C GLY A 176 -15.04 -11.89 -16.35
N ASP A 177 -15.54 -11.34 -17.45
CA ASP A 177 -15.13 -11.76 -18.80
C ASP A 177 -13.88 -10.96 -19.24
N GLN A 178 -12.75 -11.65 -19.35
CA GLN A 178 -11.47 -11.05 -19.78
C GLN A 178 -11.46 -10.56 -21.23
N ASN A 179 -12.52 -10.80 -22.02
CA ASN A 179 -12.69 -10.20 -23.36
C ASN A 179 -13.41 -8.85 -23.33
N ARG A 180 -13.94 -8.39 -22.19
CA ARG A 180 -14.52 -7.05 -22.02
C ARG A 180 -13.54 -6.01 -22.58
N ARG A 181 -14.07 -5.02 -23.31
CA ARG A 181 -13.32 -3.85 -23.79
C ARG A 181 -13.50 -2.73 -22.79
N GLY A 182 -12.37 -2.19 -22.34
CA GLY A 182 -12.29 -1.14 -21.35
C GLY A 182 -11.92 0.20 -21.98
N GLU A 183 -12.05 1.27 -21.21
CA GLU A 183 -11.63 2.61 -21.61
C GLU A 183 -10.40 3.09 -20.81
N ALA A 184 -9.85 2.21 -19.96
CA ALA A 184 -8.71 2.48 -19.10
C ALA A 184 -7.65 1.37 -19.21
N CYS A 185 -6.42 1.72 -18.84
CA CYS A 185 -5.35 0.77 -18.60
C CYS A 185 -4.31 1.38 -17.66
N ASP A 186 -3.53 0.56 -16.97
CA ASP A 186 -2.33 1.00 -16.26
C ASP A 186 -1.09 0.22 -16.69
N GLY A 187 0.08 0.64 -16.22
CA GLY A 187 1.31 -0.09 -16.45
C GLY A 187 2.59 0.69 -16.21
N ILE A 188 3.71 -0.04 -16.29
CA ILE A 188 5.06 0.44 -15.99
C ILE A 188 5.84 0.95 -17.22
N THR A 189 5.24 0.96 -18.40
CA THR A 189 5.91 1.27 -19.67
C THR A 189 5.66 2.74 -20.05
N LYS A 190 6.70 3.47 -20.48
CA LYS A 190 6.57 4.87 -20.90
C LYS A 190 5.62 5.00 -22.09
N VAL A 191 4.64 5.89 -22.00
CA VAL A 191 3.78 6.28 -23.11
C VAL A 191 4.53 7.22 -24.05
N THR A 192 5.07 6.66 -25.14
CA THR A 192 5.63 7.42 -26.29
C THR A 192 4.49 7.86 -27.23
N PRO A 193 4.72 8.79 -28.19
CA PRO A 193 3.69 9.16 -29.16
C PRO A 193 3.11 7.97 -29.95
N ALA A 194 3.97 7.02 -30.35
CA ALA A 194 3.54 5.80 -31.05
C ALA A 194 2.65 4.92 -30.14
N ARG A 195 3.03 4.73 -28.87
CA ARG A 195 2.24 3.98 -27.89
C ARG A 195 0.92 4.70 -27.55
N ALA A 196 0.93 6.04 -27.45
CA ALA A 196 -0.27 6.84 -27.24
C ALA A 196 -1.27 6.70 -28.40
N ALA A 197 -0.79 6.70 -29.65
CA ALA A 197 -1.62 6.43 -30.83
C ALA A 197 -2.22 5.01 -30.81
N THR A 198 -1.45 3.99 -30.41
CA THR A 198 -1.95 2.62 -30.20
C THR A 198 -3.06 2.59 -29.15
N LEU A 199 -2.82 3.14 -27.94
CA LEU A 199 -3.81 3.18 -26.86
C LEU A 199 -5.11 3.87 -27.33
N LYS A 200 -4.97 4.99 -28.05
CA LYS A 200 -6.11 5.72 -28.60
C LYS A 200 -6.90 4.92 -29.64
N ALA A 201 -6.22 4.16 -30.50
CA ALA A 201 -6.84 3.32 -31.52
C ALA A 201 -7.58 2.10 -30.91
N GLU A 202 -7.09 1.56 -29.79
CA GLU A 202 -7.77 0.51 -29.02
C GLU A 202 -8.98 1.01 -28.21
N GLY A 203 -9.22 2.33 -28.18
CA GLY A 203 -10.35 2.96 -27.50
C GLY A 203 -10.06 3.41 -26.06
N ILE A 204 -8.82 3.31 -25.60
CA ILE A 204 -8.41 3.80 -24.27
C ILE A 204 -8.57 5.32 -24.21
N LYS A 205 -9.00 5.80 -23.03
CA LYS A 205 -9.16 7.21 -22.67
C LYS A 205 -8.32 7.58 -21.46
N TYR A 206 -8.16 6.65 -20.50
CA TYR A 206 -7.53 6.90 -19.20
C TYR A 206 -6.32 5.97 -19.02
N VAL A 207 -5.17 6.52 -18.60
CA VAL A 207 -3.92 5.77 -18.45
C VAL A 207 -3.37 5.94 -17.04
N GLY A 208 -3.28 4.85 -16.28
CA GLY A 208 -2.66 4.81 -14.96
C GLY A 208 -1.14 4.80 -15.07
N ARG A 209 -0.47 5.75 -14.40
CA ARG A 209 1.00 5.83 -14.39
C ARG A 209 1.52 6.17 -12.99
N TYR A 210 2.69 5.64 -12.64
CA TYR A 210 3.20 5.72 -11.28
C TYR A 210 3.95 7.03 -11.02
N LEU A 211 3.74 7.60 -9.83
CA LEU A 211 4.37 8.84 -9.40
C LEU A 211 5.86 8.70 -9.06
N LEU A 212 6.31 7.51 -8.64
CA LEU A 212 7.68 7.24 -8.18
C LEU A 212 8.14 5.82 -8.55
N ASN A 213 9.45 5.68 -8.77
CA ASN A 213 10.13 4.40 -8.94
C ASN A 213 10.64 3.83 -7.60
N PRO A 214 10.40 2.55 -7.29
CA PRO A 214 11.16 1.86 -6.25
C PRO A 214 12.60 1.54 -6.70
N SER A 215 12.79 1.20 -7.98
CA SER A 215 14.11 0.86 -8.54
C SER A 215 14.31 1.50 -9.91
N THR A 216 15.32 2.37 -10.01
CA THR A 216 15.74 3.03 -11.27
C THR A 216 16.46 2.08 -12.23
N THR A 217 16.88 0.89 -11.77
CA THR A 217 17.59 -0.11 -12.58
C THR A 217 16.66 -1.23 -13.06
N SER A 218 15.76 -1.71 -12.18
CA SER A 218 14.87 -2.85 -12.47
C SER A 218 13.55 -2.43 -13.11
N LEU A 219 13.11 -1.19 -12.86
CA LEU A 219 11.83 -0.65 -13.31
C LEU A 219 12.01 0.78 -13.87
N PRO A 220 12.93 1.00 -14.83
CA PRO A 220 13.36 2.35 -15.23
C PRO A 220 12.21 3.24 -15.73
N GLU A 221 11.23 2.68 -16.44
CA GLU A 221 10.08 3.41 -16.99
C GLU A 221 8.84 3.46 -16.07
N LYS A 222 8.85 2.81 -14.89
CA LYS A 222 7.63 2.69 -14.06
C LYS A 222 7.12 4.06 -13.64
N GLU A 223 8.00 4.93 -13.15
CA GLU A 223 7.73 6.34 -12.89
C GLU A 223 7.45 7.12 -14.18
N ILE A 224 6.53 8.08 -14.10
CA ILE A 224 6.25 9.05 -15.16
C ILE A 224 7.54 9.74 -15.63
N GLN A 225 7.77 9.71 -16.93
CA GLN A 225 9.00 10.21 -17.56
C GLN A 225 8.84 11.65 -18.07
N PRO A 226 9.94 12.42 -18.21
CA PRO A 226 9.91 13.74 -18.82
C PRO A 226 9.20 13.74 -20.19
N GLY A 227 8.25 14.68 -20.35
CA GLY A 227 7.41 14.84 -21.54
C GLY A 227 6.26 13.83 -21.70
N GLU A 228 6.14 12.82 -20.84
CA GLU A 228 5.14 11.75 -20.97
C GLU A 228 3.70 12.25 -20.78
N LEU A 229 3.43 13.03 -19.72
CA LEU A 229 2.08 13.55 -19.46
C LEU A 229 1.59 14.50 -20.57
N GLN A 230 2.49 15.29 -21.15
CA GLN A 230 2.17 16.11 -22.32
C GLN A 230 1.84 15.23 -23.54
N THR A 231 2.64 14.19 -23.78
CA THR A 231 2.39 13.21 -24.86
C THR A 231 1.01 12.55 -24.73
N ILE A 232 0.62 12.18 -23.50
CA ILE A 232 -0.71 11.63 -23.20
C ILE A 232 -1.81 12.65 -23.54
N ALA A 233 -1.69 13.90 -23.06
CA ALA A 233 -2.67 14.95 -23.31
C ALA A 233 -2.81 15.30 -24.81
N ASP A 234 -1.69 15.40 -25.54
CA ASP A 234 -1.66 15.75 -26.97
C ASP A 234 -2.39 14.73 -27.86
N HIS A 235 -2.45 13.46 -27.44
CA HIS A 235 -3.19 12.39 -28.14
C HIS A 235 -4.65 12.29 -27.66
N GLY A 236 -5.12 13.23 -26.85
CA GLY A 236 -6.47 13.24 -26.27
C GLY A 236 -6.72 12.06 -25.32
N LEU A 237 -5.68 11.58 -24.65
CA LEU A 237 -5.75 10.66 -23.52
C LEU A 237 -5.67 11.48 -22.21
N ARG A 238 -5.96 10.83 -21.08
CA ARG A 238 -5.90 11.42 -19.74
C ARG A 238 -5.13 10.48 -18.81
N CYS A 239 -4.43 11.01 -17.81
CA CYS A 239 -3.63 10.21 -16.87
C CYS A 239 -4.19 10.25 -15.45
N PHE A 240 -4.32 9.09 -14.78
CA PHE A 240 -4.55 9.05 -13.34
C PHE A 240 -3.27 8.62 -12.60
N PRO A 241 -2.86 9.33 -11.53
CA PRO A 241 -1.64 9.03 -10.80
C PRO A 241 -1.81 7.85 -9.84
N ILE A 242 -0.85 6.92 -9.88
CA ILE A 242 -0.75 5.78 -8.97
C ILE A 242 0.45 5.97 -8.04
N TYR A 243 0.28 5.71 -6.75
CA TYR A 243 1.37 5.64 -5.79
C TYR A 243 1.65 4.18 -5.37
N GLN A 244 2.82 3.68 -5.75
CA GLN A 244 3.30 2.35 -5.34
C GLN A 244 4.83 2.28 -5.39
N THR A 245 5.47 2.24 -4.23
CA THR A 245 6.91 2.01 -4.07
C THR A 245 7.18 0.55 -3.69
N TYR A 246 7.00 0.20 -2.41
CA TYR A 246 7.14 -1.14 -1.85
C TYR A 246 5.94 -1.43 -0.93
N GLY A 247 5.43 -2.66 -0.94
CA GLY A 247 4.22 -3.02 -0.19
C GLY A 247 3.69 -4.39 -0.60
N ARG A 248 4.52 -5.44 -0.39
CA ARG A 248 4.21 -6.84 -0.77
C ARG A 248 3.71 -7.70 0.39
N ASP A 249 3.62 -7.12 1.58
CA ASP A 249 3.17 -7.72 2.83
C ASP A 249 2.61 -6.62 3.74
N ALA A 250 1.95 -7.02 4.82
CA ALA A 250 1.29 -6.10 5.75
C ALA A 250 2.27 -5.26 6.61
N ALA A 251 3.55 -5.65 6.76
CA ALA A 251 4.47 -5.01 7.71
C ALA A 251 4.81 -3.57 7.31
N GLY A 252 4.85 -3.28 6.01
CA GLY A 252 5.04 -1.92 5.49
C GLY A 252 3.86 -0.97 5.76
N PHE A 253 2.66 -1.50 6.01
CA PHE A 253 1.43 -0.72 6.17
C PHE A 253 1.20 -0.37 7.64
N ASN A 254 1.44 0.90 7.98
CA ASN A 254 1.19 1.50 9.30
C ASN A 254 1.00 3.02 9.17
N TYR A 255 0.54 3.68 10.24
CA TYR A 255 0.22 5.12 10.23
C TYR A 255 1.41 6.05 9.90
N PRO A 256 2.62 5.87 10.48
CA PRO A 256 3.82 6.60 10.04
C PRO A 256 4.17 6.41 8.56
N SER A 257 4.17 5.18 8.03
CA SER A 257 4.39 4.91 6.60
C SER A 257 3.36 5.64 5.73
N GLY A 258 2.08 5.62 6.14
CA GLY A 258 0.99 6.28 5.42
C GLY A 258 1.16 7.79 5.33
N ASN A 259 1.62 8.44 6.41
CA ASN A 259 1.97 9.85 6.37
C ASN A 259 3.12 10.13 5.38
N ALA A 260 4.19 9.33 5.45
CA ALA A 260 5.36 9.49 4.60
C ALA A 260 5.00 9.33 3.11
N ASP A 261 4.24 8.29 2.78
CA ASP A 261 3.75 8.03 1.43
C ASP A 261 2.76 9.10 0.95
N GLY A 262 1.90 9.61 1.83
CA GLY A 262 1.01 10.73 1.54
C GLY A 262 1.79 11.98 1.11
N PHE A 263 2.76 12.42 1.91
CA PHE A 263 3.61 13.57 1.54
C PHE A 263 4.47 13.30 0.30
N ALA A 264 5.03 12.09 0.15
CA ALA A 264 5.80 11.69 -1.02
C ALA A 264 4.97 11.72 -2.31
N ALA A 265 3.72 11.24 -2.25
CA ALA A 265 2.77 11.26 -3.36
C ALA A 265 2.40 12.68 -3.77
N ILE A 266 2.14 13.57 -2.79
CA ILE A 266 1.83 14.99 -3.03
C ILE A 266 3.02 15.68 -3.73
N ASN A 267 4.23 15.50 -3.19
CA ASN A 267 5.46 16.06 -3.75
C ASN A 267 5.71 15.56 -5.18
N ALA A 268 5.55 14.26 -5.42
CA ALA A 268 5.73 13.66 -6.74
C ALA A 268 4.64 14.11 -7.75
N ALA A 269 3.38 14.19 -7.32
CA ALA A 269 2.28 14.65 -8.16
C ALA A 269 2.46 16.12 -8.58
N GLU A 270 2.81 17.00 -7.63
CA GLU A 270 3.14 18.40 -7.92
C GLU A 270 4.37 18.52 -8.84
N ARG A 271 5.41 17.71 -8.62
CA ARG A 271 6.64 17.72 -9.44
C ARG A 271 6.39 17.29 -10.88
N HIS A 272 5.58 16.26 -11.11
CA HIS A 272 5.19 15.83 -12.46
C HIS A 272 4.21 16.80 -13.14
N GLY A 273 3.55 17.66 -12.37
CA GLY A 273 2.64 18.69 -12.88
C GLY A 273 1.15 18.34 -12.78
N PHE A 274 0.76 17.33 -11.99
CA PHE A 274 -0.66 17.12 -11.68
C PHE A 274 -1.23 18.35 -10.98
N LYS A 275 -2.46 18.71 -11.36
CA LYS A 275 -3.17 19.86 -10.78
C LYS A 275 -3.86 19.43 -9.49
N SER A 276 -4.05 20.40 -8.59
CA SER A 276 -4.82 20.17 -7.37
C SER A 276 -6.24 19.68 -7.70
N GLY A 277 -6.73 18.73 -6.92
CA GLY A 277 -7.98 18.01 -7.17
C GLY A 277 -7.81 16.70 -7.93
N ALA A 278 -6.65 16.38 -8.51
CA ALA A 278 -6.38 15.04 -9.04
C ALA A 278 -6.53 13.97 -7.95
N ARG A 279 -6.92 12.75 -8.33
CA ARG A 279 -7.05 11.62 -7.41
C ARG A 279 -5.83 10.71 -7.52
N ILE A 280 -5.14 10.48 -6.41
CA ILE A 280 -3.99 9.58 -6.34
C ILE A 280 -4.47 8.24 -5.79
N PHE A 281 -4.22 7.16 -6.53
CA PHE A 281 -4.54 5.80 -6.10
C PHE A 281 -3.35 5.17 -5.37
N PHE A 282 -3.49 4.97 -4.07
CA PHE A 282 -2.46 4.36 -3.22
C PHE A 282 -2.63 2.84 -3.20
N ALA A 283 -1.56 2.10 -3.49
CA ALA A 283 -1.63 0.68 -3.80
C ALA A 283 -1.39 -0.26 -2.61
N VAL A 284 -2.33 -1.18 -2.39
CA VAL A 284 -2.22 -2.36 -1.52
C VAL A 284 -2.16 -3.60 -2.42
N ASP A 285 -0.95 -3.97 -2.82
CA ASP A 285 -0.71 -4.93 -3.92
C ASP A 285 -0.21 -6.30 -3.41
N PHE A 286 -0.97 -6.88 -2.48
CA PHE A 286 -0.73 -8.22 -1.94
C PHE A 286 -2.06 -8.87 -1.49
N ASP A 287 -2.04 -10.16 -1.15
CA ASP A 287 -3.22 -10.85 -0.60
C ASP A 287 -3.46 -10.48 0.87
N ALA A 288 -4.04 -9.31 1.11
CA ALA A 288 -4.36 -8.83 2.44
C ALA A 288 -5.57 -9.57 3.04
N TYR A 289 -5.36 -10.21 4.20
CA TYR A 289 -6.42 -10.80 5.00
C TYR A 289 -7.21 -9.74 5.79
N ASP A 290 -8.45 -10.04 6.18
CA ASP A 290 -9.35 -9.06 6.82
C ASP A 290 -8.80 -8.45 8.14
N TYR A 291 -8.02 -9.23 8.89
CA TYR A 291 -7.32 -8.72 10.09
C TYR A 291 -6.20 -7.74 9.71
N GLU A 292 -5.43 -7.99 8.65
CA GLU A 292 -4.39 -7.08 8.14
C GLU A 292 -5.01 -5.79 7.57
N VAL A 293 -6.21 -5.88 6.98
CA VAL A 293 -6.97 -4.69 6.61
C VAL A 293 -7.25 -3.82 7.83
N THR A 294 -7.65 -4.45 8.94
CA THR A 294 -8.01 -3.79 10.20
C THR A 294 -6.77 -3.22 10.92
N ASP A 295 -5.73 -4.02 11.08
CA ASP A 295 -4.59 -3.75 11.96
C ASP A 295 -3.48 -2.93 11.26
N ASN A 296 -3.38 -2.99 9.93
CA ASN A 296 -2.29 -2.39 9.16
C ASN A 296 -2.80 -1.36 8.13
N ILE A 297 -3.73 -1.76 7.27
CA ILE A 297 -4.11 -0.96 6.09
C ILE A 297 -5.01 0.23 6.46
N LEU A 298 -5.98 0.07 7.36
CA LEU A 298 -6.79 1.20 7.84
C LEU A 298 -5.93 2.28 8.54
N PRO A 299 -5.02 1.96 9.48
CA PRO A 299 -4.06 2.93 10.03
C PRO A 299 -3.18 3.60 8.97
N TYR A 300 -2.71 2.86 7.95
CA TYR A 300 -1.94 3.41 6.85
C TYR A 300 -2.73 4.44 6.03
N PHE A 301 -3.97 4.11 5.63
CA PHE A 301 -4.83 5.05 4.91
C PHE A 301 -5.24 6.26 5.75
N LYS A 302 -5.38 6.12 7.07
CA LYS A 302 -5.54 7.26 7.97
C LYS A 302 -4.30 8.18 7.93
N GLY A 303 -3.10 7.62 7.87
CA GLY A 303 -1.87 8.40 7.72
C GLY A 303 -1.80 9.17 6.39
N ILE A 304 -2.27 8.58 5.29
CA ILE A 304 -2.37 9.25 3.98
C ILE A 304 -3.36 10.42 4.04
N GLU A 305 -4.53 10.21 4.63
CA GLU A 305 -5.57 11.24 4.82
C GLU A 305 -5.01 12.44 5.61
N ASP A 306 -4.31 12.19 6.70
CA ASP A 306 -3.74 13.24 7.54
C ASP A 306 -2.61 14.02 6.83
N ALA A 307 -1.73 13.36 6.07
CA ALA A 307 -0.70 14.03 5.27
C ALA A 307 -1.29 14.93 4.17
N ILE A 308 -2.41 14.51 3.56
CA ILE A 308 -3.17 15.32 2.58
C ILE A 308 -3.86 16.51 3.25
N ALA A 309 -4.46 16.30 4.44
CA ALA A 309 -5.09 17.37 5.21
C ALA A 309 -4.06 18.43 5.65
N ILE A 310 -2.91 18.01 6.19
CA ILE A 310 -1.77 18.88 6.55
C ILE A 310 -1.24 19.63 5.31
N SER A 311 -1.31 19.01 4.12
CA SER A 311 -0.95 19.64 2.85
C SER A 311 -2.07 20.48 2.21
N GLY A 312 -3.10 20.84 2.97
CA GLY A 312 -4.19 21.72 2.53
C GLY A 312 -5.23 21.05 1.62
N ASN A 313 -5.39 19.73 1.68
CA ASN A 313 -6.31 18.94 0.84
C ASN A 313 -6.10 19.11 -0.67
N SER A 314 -4.82 19.20 -1.08
CA SER A 314 -4.44 19.46 -2.47
C SER A 314 -4.82 18.33 -3.46
N TYR A 315 -4.97 17.08 -3.01
CA TYR A 315 -5.34 15.93 -3.82
C TYR A 315 -6.41 15.07 -3.14
N ARG A 316 -7.09 14.21 -3.92
CA ARG A 316 -8.08 13.24 -3.41
C ARG A 316 -7.42 11.87 -3.23
N VAL A 317 -7.78 11.16 -2.16
CA VAL A 317 -7.38 9.76 -1.97
C VAL A 317 -8.26 8.83 -2.82
N GLY A 318 -7.62 7.92 -3.54
CA GLY A 318 -8.18 6.66 -4.00
C GLY A 318 -7.37 5.48 -3.45
N VAL A 319 -7.98 4.30 -3.40
CA VAL A 319 -7.34 3.05 -3.00
C VAL A 319 -7.20 2.13 -4.22
N TYR A 320 -6.03 1.53 -4.42
CA TYR A 320 -5.88 0.35 -5.29
C TYR A 320 -5.70 -0.90 -4.43
N GLY A 321 -6.37 -1.99 -4.79
CA GLY A 321 -6.18 -3.29 -4.14
C GLY A 321 -7.37 -4.24 -4.28
N PRO A 322 -7.37 -5.36 -3.53
CA PRO A 322 -8.46 -6.33 -3.54
C PRO A 322 -9.81 -5.69 -3.15
N ARG A 323 -10.93 -6.31 -3.56
CA ARG A 323 -12.30 -5.84 -3.26
C ARG A 323 -12.50 -5.55 -1.77
N ASN A 324 -12.09 -6.44 -0.87
CA ASN A 324 -12.21 -6.22 0.58
C ASN A 324 -11.47 -4.96 1.05
N VAL A 325 -10.21 -4.79 0.62
CA VAL A 325 -9.40 -3.60 0.94
C VAL A 325 -10.12 -2.33 0.45
N CYS A 326 -10.54 -2.34 -0.82
CA CYS A 326 -11.26 -1.23 -1.43
C CYS A 326 -12.55 -0.87 -0.68
N ILE A 327 -13.37 -1.87 -0.30
CA ILE A 327 -14.59 -1.69 0.49
C ILE A 327 -14.23 -1.07 1.86
N ARG A 328 -13.40 -1.74 2.66
CA ARG A 328 -13.12 -1.39 4.05
C ARG A 328 -12.47 -0.01 4.19
N VAL A 329 -11.50 0.33 3.33
CA VAL A 329 -10.86 1.66 3.31
C VAL A 329 -11.85 2.76 2.93
N SER A 330 -12.79 2.46 2.03
CA SER A 330 -13.82 3.42 1.61
C SER A 330 -14.93 3.60 2.65
N GLU A 331 -15.35 2.53 3.33
CA GLU A 331 -16.33 2.56 4.43
C GLU A 331 -15.78 3.27 5.67
N ALA A 332 -14.47 3.19 5.91
CA ALA A 332 -13.77 3.99 6.92
C ALA A 332 -13.64 5.48 6.56
N GLY A 333 -14.00 5.87 5.33
CA GLY A 333 -13.97 7.25 4.84
C GLY A 333 -12.64 7.70 4.23
N HIS A 334 -11.57 6.92 4.34
CA HIS A 334 -10.22 7.33 3.94
C HIS A 334 -9.98 7.36 2.42
N ALA A 335 -10.87 6.76 1.59
CA ALA A 335 -10.76 6.80 0.14
C ALA A 335 -12.07 7.20 -0.56
N THR A 336 -11.95 8.04 -1.59
CA THR A 336 -13.10 8.60 -2.33
C THR A 336 -13.48 7.83 -3.60
N ALA A 337 -12.63 6.90 -4.04
CA ALA A 337 -12.90 5.94 -5.11
C ALA A 337 -11.93 4.75 -5.04
N SER A 338 -12.32 3.62 -5.65
CA SER A 338 -11.55 2.37 -5.66
C SER A 338 -11.04 2.02 -7.06
N PHE A 339 -9.80 1.55 -7.16
CA PHE A 339 -9.20 0.91 -8.33
C PHE A 339 -8.99 -0.57 -7.98
N VAL A 340 -9.81 -1.45 -8.52
CA VAL A 340 -9.96 -2.81 -7.99
C VAL A 340 -9.03 -3.78 -8.72
N SER A 341 -8.18 -4.51 -8.00
CA SER A 341 -7.23 -5.50 -8.56
C SER A 341 -7.90 -6.86 -8.85
N ASP A 342 -8.99 -6.83 -9.62
CA ASP A 342 -9.86 -7.98 -9.84
C ASP A 342 -9.21 -9.10 -10.69
N MET A 343 -8.15 -8.81 -11.45
CA MET A 343 -7.31 -9.79 -12.13
C MET A 343 -6.58 -10.73 -11.15
N SER A 344 -6.32 -10.28 -9.92
CA SER A 344 -5.72 -11.07 -8.86
C SER A 344 -6.76 -11.98 -8.20
N SER A 345 -7.42 -12.83 -9.00
CA SER A 345 -8.52 -13.70 -8.56
C SER A 345 -8.10 -14.81 -7.58
N GLY A 346 -6.81 -14.94 -7.29
CA GLY A 346 -6.28 -15.82 -6.24
C GLY A 346 -6.32 -15.20 -4.85
N PHE A 347 -6.38 -13.86 -4.76
CA PHE A 347 -6.36 -13.12 -3.50
C PHE A 347 -7.67 -13.34 -2.73
N SER A 348 -7.52 -13.68 -1.45
CA SER A 348 -8.55 -13.80 -0.43
C SER A 348 -9.45 -12.58 -0.37
N GLY A 349 -8.90 -11.37 -0.52
CA GLY A 349 -9.67 -10.12 -0.58
C GLY A 349 -10.60 -9.97 -1.80
N ASN A 350 -10.47 -10.82 -2.83
CA ASN A 350 -11.35 -10.85 -4.01
C ASN A 350 -12.39 -12.00 -3.94
N TYR A 351 -12.29 -12.88 -2.96
CA TYR A 351 -13.25 -13.98 -2.73
C TYR A 351 -14.32 -13.60 -1.72
N GLY A 352 -15.59 -13.68 -2.10
CA GLY A 352 -16.72 -13.39 -1.21
C GLY A 352 -17.18 -11.93 -1.18
N TYR A 353 -16.37 -11.03 -1.74
CA TYR A 353 -16.63 -9.59 -1.73
C TYR A 353 -17.21 -9.13 -3.09
N PRO A 354 -18.28 -8.30 -3.09
CA PRO A 354 -18.80 -7.69 -4.31
C PRO A 354 -17.85 -6.60 -4.82
N LEU A 355 -17.97 -6.22 -6.10
CA LEU A 355 -17.31 -5.02 -6.61
C LEU A 355 -17.80 -3.79 -5.80
N PRO A 356 -16.91 -2.95 -5.24
CA PRO A 356 -17.30 -1.85 -4.35
C PRO A 356 -18.14 -0.79 -5.08
N PRO A 357 -19.20 -0.21 -4.47
CA PRO A 357 -20.03 0.80 -5.12
C PRO A 357 -19.27 2.05 -5.61
N ASN A 358 -18.12 2.35 -4.99
CA ASN A 358 -17.26 3.47 -5.35
C ASN A 358 -16.12 3.11 -6.34
N TRP A 359 -16.21 1.98 -7.06
CA TRP A 359 -15.24 1.64 -8.09
C TRP A 359 -15.15 2.73 -9.19
N ALA A 360 -13.91 3.05 -9.58
CA ALA A 360 -13.55 3.94 -10.67
C ALA A 360 -12.92 3.18 -11.84
N TYR A 361 -12.01 2.27 -11.49
CA TYR A 361 -11.32 1.38 -12.41
C TYR A 361 -11.39 -0.07 -11.89
N ASP A 362 -11.51 -1.04 -12.79
CA ASP A 362 -11.66 -2.48 -12.54
C ASP A 362 -10.64 -3.22 -13.43
N GLN A 363 -9.52 -3.66 -12.83
CA GLN A 363 -8.37 -4.25 -13.52
C GLN A 363 -8.60 -5.73 -13.79
N ILE A 364 -8.70 -6.15 -15.06
CA ILE A 364 -9.23 -7.50 -15.39
C ILE A 364 -8.27 -8.43 -16.15
N VAL A 365 -7.34 -7.91 -16.95
CA VAL A 365 -6.39 -8.75 -17.73
C VAL A 365 -5.18 -7.97 -18.24
N THR A 366 -3.99 -8.55 -18.18
CA THR A 366 -2.79 -8.00 -18.85
C THR A 366 -2.84 -8.27 -20.36
N ARG A 367 -2.57 -7.26 -21.19
CA ARG A 367 -2.48 -7.40 -22.66
C ARG A 367 -1.29 -6.63 -23.22
N THR A 368 -0.76 -7.11 -24.34
CA THR A 368 0.15 -6.31 -25.18
C THR A 368 -0.64 -5.76 -26.36
N LEU A 369 -0.65 -4.45 -26.51
CA LEU A 369 -1.31 -3.71 -27.59
C LEU A 369 -0.26 -3.19 -28.56
N GLY A 370 -0.59 -3.10 -29.85
CA GLY A 370 0.32 -2.62 -30.90
C GLY A 370 1.48 -3.57 -31.23
N THR A 371 2.41 -3.10 -32.08
CA THR A 371 3.61 -3.85 -32.52
C THR A 371 4.81 -2.91 -32.69
N GLY A 372 6.03 -3.46 -32.67
CA GLY A 372 7.27 -2.68 -32.81
C GLY A 372 7.40 -1.58 -31.75
N ASP A 373 7.82 -0.38 -32.16
CA ASP A 373 7.96 0.79 -31.27
C ASP A 373 6.62 1.28 -30.68
N ALA A 374 5.51 0.89 -31.30
CA ALA A 374 4.15 1.19 -30.83
C ALA A 374 3.60 0.10 -29.88
N ALA A 375 4.37 -0.97 -29.61
CA ALA A 375 4.00 -2.01 -28.66
C ALA A 375 4.05 -1.48 -27.22
N ILE A 376 3.01 -1.78 -26.45
CA ILE A 376 2.93 -1.50 -25.02
C ILE A 376 2.23 -2.66 -24.31
N ASN A 377 2.85 -3.15 -23.23
CA ASN A 377 2.23 -4.10 -22.32
C ASN A 377 1.57 -3.30 -21.18
N VAL A 378 0.28 -3.56 -20.98
CA VAL A 378 -0.58 -2.85 -20.02
C VAL A 378 -1.49 -3.83 -19.31
N ASP A 379 -1.86 -3.48 -18.09
CA ASP A 379 -3.01 -4.08 -17.43
C ASP A 379 -4.25 -3.29 -17.89
N HIS A 380 -5.25 -4.02 -18.41
CA HIS A 380 -6.40 -3.43 -19.09
C HIS A 380 -7.60 -3.34 -18.15
N ASP A 381 -8.13 -2.13 -18.02
CA ASP A 381 -9.11 -1.76 -17.00
C ASP A 381 -10.44 -1.35 -17.61
N ILE A 382 -11.52 -1.72 -16.92
CA ILE A 382 -12.83 -1.13 -17.17
C ILE A 382 -12.93 0.16 -16.37
N ALA A 383 -13.46 1.23 -16.97
CA ALA A 383 -13.73 2.49 -16.29
C ALA A 383 -15.21 2.63 -15.99
N SER A 384 -15.57 3.10 -14.79
CA SER A 384 -16.97 3.42 -14.41
C SER A 384 -17.36 4.86 -14.75
N GLY A 385 -16.38 5.71 -15.08
CA GLY A 385 -16.56 7.16 -15.24
C GLY A 385 -16.58 7.95 -13.92
N ARG A 386 -16.44 7.29 -12.76
CA ARG A 386 -16.30 7.95 -11.43
C ARG A 386 -14.99 8.73 -11.28
N ASP A 387 -13.96 8.25 -11.95
CA ASP A 387 -12.73 8.98 -12.21
C ASP A 387 -12.50 9.00 -13.73
N ILE A 388 -11.88 10.07 -14.22
CA ILE A 388 -11.60 10.28 -15.64
C ILE A 388 -10.13 10.69 -15.86
N GLY A 389 -9.28 10.61 -14.85
CA GLY A 389 -7.92 11.13 -14.85
C GLY A 389 -7.82 12.62 -15.20
N GLU A 390 -6.59 13.09 -15.37
CA GLU A 390 -6.25 14.47 -15.75
C GLU A 390 -5.85 14.56 -17.21
N GLY A 391 -6.41 15.54 -17.92
CA GLY A 391 -6.10 15.84 -19.33
C GLY A 391 -5.30 17.13 -19.54
N SER A 392 -4.80 17.75 -18.45
CA SER A 392 -3.97 18.95 -18.54
C SER A 392 -3.10 19.08 -17.29
N PHE A 393 -1.87 19.52 -17.48
CA PHE A 393 -0.84 19.53 -16.45
C PHE A 393 -0.25 20.92 -16.30
N ASN A 394 0.37 21.19 -15.15
CA ASN A 394 1.29 22.30 -14.97
C ASN A 394 2.65 21.93 -15.59
N ALA A 395 3.53 22.91 -15.78
CA ALA A 395 4.92 22.61 -16.14
C ALA A 395 5.57 21.76 -15.02
N PRO A 396 6.29 20.67 -15.34
CA PRO A 396 6.95 19.85 -14.33
C PRO A 396 8.09 20.62 -13.66
N ARG A 397 8.33 20.37 -12.38
CA ARG A 397 9.44 20.99 -11.64
C ARG A 397 10.75 20.30 -11.98
N THR A 398 11.80 21.07 -12.23
CA THR A 398 13.15 20.54 -12.52
C THR A 398 13.91 20.22 -11.23
N ASP A 399 14.38 18.99 -11.08
CA ASP A 399 15.17 18.52 -9.94
C ASP A 399 16.65 18.99 -10.02
N GLY A 400 16.88 20.30 -9.86
CA GLY A 400 18.22 20.89 -9.78
C GLY A 400 18.90 20.74 -8.41
N PRO A 401 20.15 21.23 -8.26
CA PRO A 401 20.82 21.38 -6.96
C PRO A 401 20.03 22.28 -6.01
N ASP A 402 20.22 22.10 -4.70
CA ASP A 402 19.50 22.90 -3.71
C ASP A 402 19.97 24.37 -3.69
N THR A 403 19.05 25.24 -3.26
CA THR A 403 19.19 26.69 -3.14
C THR A 403 18.95 27.12 -1.70
N ALA A 404 19.24 28.38 -1.37
CA ALA A 404 18.89 28.95 -0.07
C ALA A 404 17.36 28.85 0.16
N PHE A 405 16.95 28.56 1.39
CA PHE A 405 15.56 28.41 1.76
C PHE A 405 14.79 29.73 1.62
N THR A 406 13.66 29.69 0.93
CA THR A 406 12.79 30.86 0.79
C THR A 406 11.97 31.06 2.06
N MET A 407 12.36 32.04 2.90
CA MET A 407 11.72 32.32 4.19
C MET A 407 10.21 32.61 4.12
N GLY A 408 9.66 32.95 2.94
CA GLY A 408 8.21 33.02 2.74
C GLY A 408 7.47 31.70 3.02
N TYR A 409 8.16 30.55 3.00
CA TYR A 409 7.59 29.25 3.35
C TYR A 409 7.72 28.89 4.85
N TYR A 410 8.41 29.70 5.67
CA TYR A 410 8.67 29.37 7.09
C TYR A 410 7.38 29.05 7.87
N GLN A 411 6.34 29.90 7.76
CA GLN A 411 5.11 29.73 8.56
C GLN A 411 4.39 28.42 8.24
N VAL A 412 4.28 28.06 6.96
CA VAL A 412 3.60 26.84 6.52
C VAL A 412 4.47 25.60 6.73
N LEU A 413 5.80 25.71 6.63
CA LEU A 413 6.74 24.67 7.04
C LEU A 413 6.60 24.36 8.53
N ASN A 414 6.63 25.39 9.40
CA ASN A 414 6.51 25.21 10.84
C ASN A 414 5.15 24.60 11.22
N SER A 415 4.05 25.09 10.62
CA SER A 415 2.72 24.53 10.82
C SER A 415 2.66 23.05 10.43
N ASN A 416 3.18 22.67 9.25
CA ASN A 416 3.09 21.30 8.76
C ASN A 416 3.95 20.34 9.59
N ILE A 417 5.14 20.77 10.00
CA ILE A 417 5.99 20.03 10.94
C ILE A 417 5.27 19.85 12.27
N GLY A 418 4.73 20.92 12.87
CA GLY A 418 4.03 20.86 14.15
C GLY A 418 2.79 19.95 14.11
N SER A 419 1.99 20.00 13.04
CA SER A 419 0.86 19.09 12.86
C SER A 419 1.29 17.63 12.72
N TYR A 420 2.32 17.36 11.91
CA TYR A 420 2.82 15.99 11.72
C TYR A 420 3.39 15.41 13.02
N MET A 421 4.31 16.14 13.68
CA MET A 421 4.97 15.69 14.90
C MET A 421 3.96 15.52 16.06
N ARG A 422 2.92 16.37 16.15
CA ARG A 422 1.79 16.14 17.07
C ARG A 422 1.10 14.81 16.78
N SER A 423 0.85 14.47 15.52
CA SER A 423 0.14 13.25 15.15
C SER A 423 0.90 11.94 15.47
N ILE A 424 2.24 12.01 15.55
CA ILE A 424 3.08 10.88 15.97
C ILE A 424 3.50 10.92 17.45
N GLY A 425 2.91 11.80 18.27
CA GLY A 425 3.11 11.82 19.73
C GLY A 425 4.28 12.68 20.25
N PHE A 426 4.73 13.67 19.46
CA PHE A 426 5.88 14.53 19.76
C PHE A 426 5.54 16.02 19.85
N ALA A 427 4.26 16.37 20.09
CA ALA A 427 3.77 17.76 20.13
C ALA A 427 4.58 18.70 21.05
N ASP A 428 4.46 20.01 20.86
CA ASP A 428 5.14 21.02 21.70
C ASP A 428 4.74 20.97 23.18
N GLU A 429 3.55 20.47 23.51
CA GLU A 429 3.10 20.33 24.91
C GLU A 429 3.68 19.10 25.63
N ASP A 430 4.53 18.31 24.96
CA ASP A 430 5.26 17.21 25.58
C ASP A 430 6.43 17.71 26.45
N GLY A 431 6.15 17.87 27.75
CA GLY A 431 7.12 18.32 28.75
C GLY A 431 8.24 17.32 29.11
N ASN A 432 8.34 16.15 28.45
CA ASN A 432 9.48 15.25 28.64
C ASN A 432 10.74 15.75 27.94
N ARG A 433 10.59 16.52 26.86
CA ARG A 433 11.67 16.87 25.92
C ARG A 433 12.00 18.36 26.00
N ILE A 434 13.26 18.72 25.78
CA ILE A 434 13.78 20.06 26.10
C ILE A 434 13.39 21.12 25.05
N PHE A 435 13.38 20.76 23.77
CA PHE A 435 13.19 21.71 22.67
C PHE A 435 11.84 21.57 21.97
N THR A 436 11.20 22.70 21.69
CA THR A 436 9.99 22.80 20.86
C THR A 436 10.31 22.61 19.37
N HIS A 437 9.29 22.30 18.57
CA HIS A 437 9.33 22.28 17.11
C HIS A 437 9.87 23.58 16.52
N THR A 438 9.45 24.71 17.07
CA THR A 438 9.86 26.03 16.60
C THR A 438 11.35 26.26 16.86
N GLU A 439 11.86 25.96 18.06
CA GLU A 439 13.29 26.09 18.39
C GLU A 439 14.18 25.14 17.57
N CYS A 440 13.69 23.92 17.30
CA CYS A 440 14.38 22.95 16.44
C CYS A 440 14.44 23.46 15.00
N LEU A 441 13.32 23.93 14.45
CA LEU A 441 13.24 24.44 13.08
C LEU A 441 14.09 25.70 12.90
N GLU A 442 14.02 26.65 13.83
CA GLU A 442 14.82 27.88 13.79
C GLU A 442 16.31 27.59 13.94
N THR A 443 16.70 26.64 14.79
CA THR A 443 18.09 26.20 14.91
C THR A 443 18.61 25.59 13.60
N VAL A 444 17.79 24.78 12.92
CA VAL A 444 18.14 24.18 11.62
C VAL A 444 18.19 25.23 10.50
N LEU A 445 17.21 26.13 10.41
CA LEU A 445 17.17 27.18 9.38
C LEU A 445 18.24 28.25 9.57
N ALA A 446 18.68 28.52 10.81
CA ALA A 446 19.84 29.37 11.08
C ALA A 446 21.15 28.81 10.46
N GLN A 447 21.19 27.52 10.10
CA GLN A 447 22.31 26.88 9.41
C GLN A 447 22.06 26.72 7.89
N ASP A 448 20.97 27.24 7.32
CA ASP A 448 20.56 26.92 5.94
C ASP A 448 21.61 27.20 4.86
N SER A 449 22.42 28.27 5.00
CA SER A 449 23.55 28.54 4.09
C SER A 449 24.56 27.39 4.10
N LEU A 450 24.97 26.96 5.29
CA LEU A 450 25.90 25.83 5.47
C LEU A 450 25.29 24.53 4.95
N ILE A 451 24.02 24.25 5.29
CA ILE A 451 23.31 23.03 4.84
C ILE A 451 23.18 23.01 3.29
N THR A 452 22.92 24.16 2.68
CA THR A 452 22.85 24.32 1.21
C THR A 452 24.22 24.10 0.56
N ASP A 453 25.30 24.63 1.14
CA ASP A 453 26.66 24.42 0.62
C ASP A 453 27.12 22.96 0.77
N LEU A 454 26.83 22.31 1.91
CA LEU A 454 27.11 20.89 2.13
C LEU A 454 26.29 19.99 1.17
N SER A 455 25.02 20.32 0.93
CA SER A 455 24.17 19.66 -0.06
C SER A 455 24.80 19.67 -1.46
N ARG A 456 25.26 20.85 -1.90
CA ARG A 456 25.93 21.04 -3.19
C ARG A 456 27.29 20.33 -3.25
N GLN A 457 28.10 20.45 -2.21
CA GLN A 457 29.43 19.84 -2.12
C GLN A 457 29.35 18.31 -2.18
N TYR A 458 28.36 17.71 -1.53
CA TYR A 458 28.23 16.25 -1.39
C TYR A 458 27.12 15.63 -2.23
N ASN A 459 26.52 16.41 -3.13
CA ASN A 459 25.45 15.99 -4.05
C ASN A 459 24.26 15.32 -3.33
N MET A 460 23.94 15.76 -2.10
CA MET A 460 22.87 15.21 -1.27
C MET A 460 21.75 16.22 -1.08
N ARG A 461 20.49 15.76 -0.93
CA ARG A 461 19.38 16.67 -0.63
C ARG A 461 19.55 17.28 0.75
N LYS A 462 19.47 18.60 0.86
CA LYS A 462 19.60 19.33 2.13
C LYS A 462 18.56 18.91 3.17
N SER A 463 17.40 18.42 2.68
CA SER A 463 16.35 17.76 3.46
C SER A 463 16.83 16.57 4.30
N LEU A 464 17.85 15.80 3.87
CA LEU A 464 18.46 14.73 4.69
C LEU A 464 19.16 15.28 5.93
N ILE A 465 19.92 16.37 5.76
CA ILE A 465 20.66 17.02 6.85
C ILE A 465 19.66 17.68 7.82
N GLN A 466 18.70 18.43 7.27
CA GLN A 466 17.62 19.08 8.05
C GLN A 466 16.80 18.06 8.85
N THR A 467 16.42 16.93 8.25
CA THR A 467 15.63 15.88 8.92
C THR A 467 16.37 15.29 10.11
N SER A 468 17.62 14.87 9.94
CA SER A 468 18.40 14.33 11.07
C SER A 468 18.61 15.38 12.15
N THR A 469 19.14 16.57 11.83
CA THR A 469 19.39 17.61 12.85
C THR A 469 18.11 18.00 13.59
N TYR A 470 16.99 18.18 12.88
CA TYR A 470 15.71 18.49 13.51
C TYR A 470 15.23 17.35 14.42
N TRP A 471 15.26 16.10 13.92
CA TRP A 471 14.72 14.95 14.65
C TRP A 471 15.47 14.74 15.96
N GLU A 472 16.80 14.70 15.90
CA GLU A 472 17.65 14.43 17.05
C GLU A 472 17.56 15.55 18.09
N MET A 473 17.54 16.82 17.66
CA MET A 473 17.29 17.95 18.56
C MET A 473 15.90 17.86 19.22
N ARG A 474 14.85 17.51 18.47
CA ARG A 474 13.49 17.39 19.03
C ARG A 474 13.38 16.25 20.06
N HIS A 475 14.21 15.21 19.94
CA HIS A 475 14.21 14.05 20.85
C HIS A 475 15.07 14.24 22.10
N TYR A 476 15.92 15.27 22.14
CA TYR A 476 16.81 15.54 23.28
C TYR A 476 16.02 15.86 24.56
N ASP A 477 16.27 15.08 25.62
CA ASP A 477 15.54 15.17 26.88
C ASP A 477 16.43 15.41 28.13
N LEU A 478 15.82 15.38 29.31
CA LEU A 478 16.52 15.59 30.59
C LEU A 478 17.45 14.41 30.97
N ILE A 479 17.22 13.22 30.44
CA ILE A 479 18.11 12.06 30.59
C ILE A 479 19.36 12.29 29.74
N ASP A 480 19.20 12.70 28.48
CA ASP A 480 20.33 13.04 27.60
C ASP A 480 21.20 14.14 28.22
N GLN A 481 20.58 15.22 28.74
CA GLN A 481 21.29 16.29 29.44
C GLN A 481 22.02 15.80 30.70
N ALA A 482 21.45 14.85 31.45
CA ALA A 482 22.10 14.27 32.61
C ALA A 482 23.29 13.37 32.21
N VAL A 483 23.18 12.63 31.10
CA VAL A 483 24.28 11.83 30.55
C VAL A 483 25.39 12.73 29.99
N ASP A 484 25.07 13.85 29.37
CA ASP A 484 26.06 14.84 28.91
C ASP A 484 26.85 15.45 30.07
N HIS A 485 26.19 15.75 31.20
CA HIS A 485 26.89 16.11 32.44
C HIS A 485 27.79 14.98 32.97
N ALA A 486 27.37 13.72 32.82
CA ALA A 486 28.18 12.56 33.23
C ALA A 486 29.42 12.35 32.35
N VAL A 487 29.37 12.76 31.07
CA VAL A 487 30.54 12.82 30.18
C VAL A 487 31.47 13.96 30.57
N ALA A 488 30.93 15.15 30.84
CA ALA A 488 31.74 16.25 31.38
C ALA A 488 32.43 15.86 32.70
N TYR A 489 31.74 15.15 33.59
CA TYR A 489 32.33 14.64 34.84
C TYR A 489 33.42 13.60 34.61
N TYR A 490 33.24 12.65 33.68
CA TYR A 490 34.27 11.66 33.32
C TYR A 490 35.59 12.32 32.87
N HIS A 491 35.52 13.32 31.99
CA HIS A 491 36.71 13.93 31.40
C HIS A 491 37.33 15.07 32.23
N THR A 492 36.56 15.73 33.10
CA THR A 492 37.05 16.90 33.87
C THR A 492 37.14 16.68 35.38
N GLY A 493 36.43 15.69 35.93
CA GLY A 493 36.24 15.51 37.38
C GLY A 493 35.33 16.54 38.05
N ILE A 494 34.71 17.46 37.29
CA ILE A 494 33.85 18.54 37.80
C ILE A 494 32.38 18.12 37.74
N GLY A 495 31.60 18.48 38.77
CA GLY A 495 30.14 18.25 38.80
C GLY A 495 29.69 16.91 39.39
N GLY A 496 30.54 16.24 40.18
CA GLY A 496 30.30 14.89 40.71
C GLY A 496 29.00 14.69 41.51
N GLY A 497 28.59 13.41 41.62
CA GLY A 497 27.27 12.99 42.12
C GLY A 497 26.50 12.07 41.16
N MET A 498 27.12 11.73 40.03
CA MET A 498 26.56 10.89 38.95
C MET A 498 27.57 9.81 38.53
N THR A 499 27.09 8.71 37.95
CA THR A 499 27.95 7.66 37.37
C THR A 499 28.68 8.24 36.15
N PRO A 500 30.02 8.25 36.11
CA PRO A 500 30.76 8.86 35.00
C PRO A 500 30.61 8.03 33.72
N VAL A 501 30.38 8.71 32.60
CA VAL A 501 30.15 8.09 31.27
C VAL A 501 31.24 8.56 30.31
N ARG A 502 31.83 7.67 29.51
CA ARG A 502 32.96 8.03 28.63
C ARG A 502 32.58 8.88 27.42
N ASP A 503 31.44 8.59 26.82
CA ASP A 503 30.95 9.18 25.57
C ASP A 503 29.40 9.10 25.56
N SER A 504 28.74 10.07 24.92
CA SER A 504 27.28 10.14 24.80
C SER A 504 26.88 10.74 23.46
N SER A 505 25.73 10.35 22.94
CA SER A 505 25.06 11.08 21.86
C SER A 505 24.67 12.47 22.38
N THR A 506 25.20 13.53 21.78
CA THR A 506 25.10 14.88 22.36
C THR A 506 24.80 15.98 21.32
N GLY A 507 24.40 17.15 21.83
CA GLY A 507 24.16 18.36 21.04
C GLY A 507 22.93 18.28 20.13
N ILE A 508 22.79 19.27 19.25
CA ILE A 508 21.62 19.43 18.36
C ILE A 508 21.45 18.32 17.29
N ALA A 509 22.32 17.31 17.29
CA ALA A 509 22.31 16.22 16.32
C ALA A 509 22.50 14.84 16.97
N GLN A 510 22.52 14.75 18.30
CA GLN A 510 22.76 13.52 19.08
C GLN A 510 23.94 12.68 18.54
N ILE A 511 25.08 13.33 18.30
CA ILE A 511 26.28 12.69 17.75
C ILE A 511 27.23 12.37 18.91
N SER A 512 27.72 11.14 19.01
CA SER A 512 28.75 10.78 19.99
C SER A 512 30.16 11.10 19.49
N GLY A 513 31.13 11.19 20.40
CA GLY A 513 32.54 11.35 20.07
C GLY A 513 33.04 10.23 19.15
N ASP A 514 32.71 8.97 19.44
CA ASP A 514 33.06 7.81 18.60
C ASP A 514 32.46 7.90 17.18
N VAL A 515 31.15 8.18 17.09
CA VAL A 515 30.44 8.31 15.80
C VAL A 515 31.01 9.48 14.98
N GLY A 516 31.23 10.63 15.63
CA GLY A 516 31.84 11.80 15.00
C GLY A 516 33.25 11.51 14.47
N ILE A 517 34.10 10.84 15.25
CA ILE A 517 35.45 10.43 14.82
C ILE A 517 35.38 9.51 13.61
N ARG A 518 34.53 8.49 13.62
CA ARG A 518 34.41 7.54 12.49
C ARG A 518 33.95 8.21 11.21
N ALA A 519 32.92 9.06 11.28
CA ALA A 519 32.41 9.81 10.14
C ALA A 519 33.44 10.81 9.58
N TRP A 520 34.15 11.55 10.44
CA TRP A 520 35.21 12.47 10.00
C TRP A 520 36.42 11.74 9.43
N ASN A 521 36.88 10.66 10.05
CA ASN A 521 37.99 9.85 9.54
C ASN A 521 37.65 9.25 8.16
N TYR A 522 36.45 8.72 7.99
CA TYR A 522 35.95 8.26 6.69
C TYR A 522 35.92 9.40 5.66
N GLY A 523 35.42 10.57 6.06
CA GLY A 523 35.41 11.77 5.21
C GLY A 523 36.81 12.23 4.79
N ILE A 524 37.82 12.10 5.65
CA ILE A 524 39.23 12.39 5.35
C ILE A 524 39.80 11.34 4.40
N GLU A 525 39.58 10.05 4.67
CA GLU A 525 40.04 8.93 3.85
C GLU A 525 39.48 8.99 2.42
N LYS A 526 38.21 9.36 2.26
CA LYS A 526 37.55 9.51 0.94
C LYS A 526 37.75 10.89 0.30
N GLY A 527 38.45 11.82 0.95
CA GLY A 527 38.71 13.16 0.42
C GLY A 527 37.50 14.10 0.40
N PHE A 528 36.43 13.79 1.13
CA PHE A 528 35.25 14.65 1.30
C PHE A 528 35.54 15.88 2.18
N VAL A 529 36.51 15.78 3.09
CA VAL A 529 36.91 16.85 4.00
C VAL A 529 38.38 16.74 4.38
N SER A 530 39.06 17.87 4.63
CA SER A 530 40.40 17.91 5.21
C SER A 530 40.35 18.02 6.73
N GLY A 531 41.17 17.26 7.44
CA GLY A 531 41.28 17.34 8.90
C GLY A 531 42.36 16.42 9.47
N THR A 532 42.48 16.41 10.78
CA THR A 532 43.33 15.46 11.52
C THR A 532 42.53 14.17 11.76
N VAL A 533 43.13 13.02 11.46
CA VAL A 533 42.57 11.71 11.82
C VAL A 533 42.67 11.52 13.34
N LEU A 534 41.55 11.20 13.98
CA LEU A 534 41.43 11.00 15.43
C LEU A 534 41.24 9.51 15.75
N ASP A 535 41.58 9.08 16.96
CA ASP A 535 41.50 7.69 17.39
C ASP A 535 40.34 7.47 18.38
N PRO A 536 39.27 6.73 18.01
CA PRO A 536 38.12 6.53 18.89
C PRO A 536 38.46 5.75 20.18
N ALA A 537 39.60 5.03 20.21
CA ALA A 537 40.08 4.37 21.41
C ALA A 537 40.73 5.33 22.41
N LYS A 538 41.06 6.57 22.04
CA LYS A 538 41.69 7.56 22.93
C LYS A 538 40.66 8.52 23.52
N ASP A 539 40.66 8.61 24.85
CA ASP A 539 39.70 9.45 25.58
C ASP A 539 39.86 10.94 25.28
N ALA A 540 41.10 11.42 25.06
CA ALA A 540 41.37 12.81 24.67
C ALA A 540 40.82 13.15 23.27
N ASP A 541 40.84 12.20 22.33
CA ASP A 541 40.31 12.39 20.98
C ASP A 541 38.77 12.36 21.00
N ILE A 542 38.19 11.42 21.78
CA ILE A 542 36.74 11.36 22.06
C ILE A 542 36.25 12.67 22.69
N TRP A 543 36.91 13.16 23.74
CA TRP A 543 36.56 14.42 24.38
C TRP A 543 36.65 15.60 23.40
N THR A 544 37.71 15.66 22.60
CA THR A 544 37.89 16.70 21.57
C THR A 544 36.77 16.69 20.53
N MET A 545 36.30 15.51 20.09
CA MET A 545 35.16 15.41 19.17
C MET A 545 33.85 15.75 19.87
N TRP A 546 33.60 15.14 21.02
CA TRP A 546 32.38 15.30 21.82
C TRP A 546 32.09 16.77 22.13
N GLN A 547 33.10 17.52 22.61
CA GLN A 547 32.96 18.95 22.88
C GLN A 547 32.53 19.74 21.64
N ARG A 548 33.04 19.40 20.45
CA ARG A 548 32.68 20.10 19.20
C ARG A 548 31.25 19.80 18.77
N VAL A 549 30.82 18.55 18.79
CA VAL A 549 29.44 18.18 18.40
C VAL A 549 28.40 18.59 19.44
N ASN A 550 28.79 18.72 20.72
CA ASN A 550 27.97 19.30 21.78
C ASN A 550 27.79 20.83 21.62
N GLN A 551 28.89 21.57 21.39
CA GLN A 551 28.92 23.04 21.57
C GLN A 551 28.87 23.84 20.27
N ASP A 552 29.40 23.31 19.16
CA ASP A 552 29.42 23.99 17.86
C ASP A 552 28.33 23.41 16.94
N LYS A 553 27.22 24.16 16.84
CA LYS A 553 26.06 23.81 16.00
C LYS A 553 26.43 23.64 14.51
N ALA A 554 27.36 24.46 13.99
CA ALA A 554 27.79 24.38 12.59
C ALA A 554 28.67 23.14 12.37
N TYR A 555 29.55 22.81 13.32
CA TYR A 555 30.34 21.59 13.29
C TYR A 555 29.47 20.34 13.41
N ALA A 556 28.46 20.35 14.28
CA ALA A 556 27.48 19.27 14.41
C ALA A 556 26.74 19.04 13.08
N VAL A 557 26.17 20.08 12.46
CA VAL A 557 25.50 20.02 11.14
C VAL A 557 26.43 19.52 10.03
N LYS A 558 27.69 19.97 10.00
CA LYS A 558 28.68 19.42 9.07
C LYS A 558 28.93 17.93 9.32
N THR A 559 28.99 17.52 10.58
CA THR A 559 29.18 16.11 10.95
C THR A 559 27.99 15.25 10.54
N VAL A 560 26.75 15.73 10.62
CA VAL A 560 25.55 15.04 10.05
C VAL A 560 25.75 14.71 8.57
N SER A 561 26.24 15.66 7.76
CA SER A 561 26.48 15.40 6.34
C SER A 561 27.58 14.35 6.08
N LEU A 562 28.59 14.28 6.95
CA LEU A 562 29.64 13.26 6.87
C LEU A 562 29.15 11.89 7.36
N ILE A 563 28.26 11.84 8.35
CA ILE A 563 27.57 10.61 8.79
C ILE A 563 26.75 10.05 7.62
N HIS A 564 25.97 10.87 6.92
CA HIS A 564 25.19 10.44 5.75
C HIS A 564 26.06 9.84 4.62
N LEU A 565 27.28 10.34 4.42
CA LEU A 565 28.24 9.76 3.47
C LEU A 565 28.86 8.45 3.98
N TRP A 566 29.18 8.37 5.28
CA TRP A 566 29.69 7.18 5.94
C TRP A 566 28.65 6.04 5.94
N ASP A 567 27.38 6.36 6.21
CA ASP A 567 26.23 5.46 6.17
C ASP A 567 25.97 4.94 4.74
N ALA A 568 26.02 5.80 3.71
CA ALA A 568 25.99 5.37 2.31
C ALA A 568 27.17 4.42 1.99
N GLY A 569 28.34 4.71 2.58
CA GLY A 569 29.57 3.92 2.50
C GLY A 569 29.56 2.57 3.24
N GLY A 570 28.42 2.14 3.81
CA GLY A 570 28.31 0.89 4.57
C GLY A 570 28.77 1.01 6.03
N LYS A 571 28.82 2.24 6.57
CA LYS A 571 29.10 2.57 7.98
C LYS A 571 30.30 1.79 8.58
N PRO A 572 31.47 1.74 7.91
CA PRO A 572 32.61 0.92 8.36
C PRO A 572 33.04 1.25 9.79
N GLY A 573 33.08 0.20 10.62
CA GLY A 573 33.44 0.30 12.04
C GLY A 573 32.36 0.89 12.96
N GLY A 574 31.17 1.22 12.46
CA GLY A 574 30.03 1.66 13.29
C GLY A 574 29.18 0.49 13.83
N SER A 575 28.13 0.84 14.58
CA SER A 575 27.10 -0.13 14.99
C SER A 575 26.28 -0.59 13.78
N ASN A 576 26.46 -1.84 13.40
CA ASN A 576 25.92 -2.48 12.20
C ASN A 576 25.29 -3.84 12.56
N PRO A 577 24.36 -4.36 11.74
CA PRO A 577 23.85 -5.72 11.92
C PRO A 577 24.98 -6.76 11.75
N PRO A 578 24.82 -8.00 12.23
CA PRO A 578 25.89 -9.03 12.20
C PRO A 578 26.46 -9.36 10.81
N GLY A 579 25.71 -9.11 9.73
CA GLY A 579 26.17 -9.28 8.34
C GLY A 579 26.86 -8.06 7.74
N GLY A 580 26.98 -6.95 8.47
CA GLY A 580 27.40 -5.65 7.96
C GLY A 580 26.30 -4.92 7.18
N GLU A 581 26.55 -3.65 6.86
CA GLU A 581 25.69 -2.84 6.00
C GLU A 581 26.13 -2.95 4.53
N THR A 582 25.16 -2.95 3.61
CA THR A 582 25.45 -2.90 2.17
C THR A 582 25.94 -1.52 1.75
N VAL A 583 27.01 -1.46 0.95
CA VAL A 583 27.45 -0.20 0.33
C VAL A 583 26.40 0.25 -0.69
N MET A 584 25.92 1.48 -0.54
CA MET A 584 24.97 2.10 -1.46
C MET A 584 25.71 2.70 -2.67
N ARG A 585 24.99 3.01 -3.74
CA ARG A 585 25.56 3.80 -4.85
C ARG A 585 25.94 5.20 -4.35
N THR A 586 26.83 5.88 -5.09
CA THR A 586 27.29 7.24 -4.76
C THR A 586 26.12 8.20 -4.48
N MET A 587 26.28 8.98 -3.42
CA MET A 587 25.33 10.00 -2.98
C MET A 587 24.90 10.92 -4.13
N SER A 588 23.59 11.10 -4.27
CA SER A 588 23.02 11.85 -5.39
C SER A 588 21.61 12.38 -5.07
N LEU A 589 21.26 13.48 -5.75
CA LEU A 589 19.98 14.18 -5.60
C LEU A 589 18.74 13.39 -6.03
N ASN A 590 18.92 12.20 -6.63
CA ASN A 590 17.86 11.31 -7.11
C ASN A 590 17.81 9.97 -6.35
N TYR A 591 18.20 9.95 -5.07
CA TYR A 591 17.98 8.79 -4.20
C TYR A 591 16.49 8.40 -4.15
N THR A 592 16.21 7.09 -4.25
CA THR A 592 14.83 6.57 -4.13
C THR A 592 14.34 6.67 -2.69
N GLN A 593 13.03 6.47 -2.47
CA GLN A 593 12.47 6.44 -1.11
C GLN A 593 13.15 5.41 -0.21
N PHE A 594 13.52 4.24 -0.75
CA PHE A 594 14.27 3.23 0.01
C PHE A 594 15.68 3.68 0.33
N GLU A 595 16.37 4.35 -0.60
CA GLU A 595 17.73 4.86 -0.34
C GLU A 595 17.72 5.96 0.73
N ILE A 596 16.74 6.88 0.68
CA ILE A 596 16.52 7.90 1.72
C ILE A 596 16.23 7.24 3.08
N PHE A 597 15.35 6.24 3.11
CA PHE A 597 15.04 5.47 4.32
C PHE A 597 16.28 4.79 4.90
N GLN A 598 17.12 4.16 4.08
CA GLN A 598 18.34 3.49 4.56
C GLN A 598 19.34 4.48 5.17
N ILE A 599 19.49 5.68 4.61
CA ILE A 599 20.32 6.74 5.23
C ILE A 599 19.74 7.16 6.59
N LEU A 600 18.43 7.45 6.67
CA LEU A 600 17.79 7.87 7.92
C LEU A 600 17.79 6.78 9.01
N ARG A 601 17.67 5.50 8.61
CA ARG A 601 17.81 4.34 9.51
C ARG A 601 19.24 4.19 10.01
N ARG A 602 20.22 4.20 9.09
CA ARG A 602 21.63 4.00 9.44
C ARG A 602 22.14 5.06 10.39
N TYR A 603 21.63 6.30 10.32
CA TYR A 603 21.94 7.34 11.30
C TYR A 603 21.69 6.86 12.74
N GLN A 604 20.50 6.31 13.03
CA GLN A 604 20.14 5.72 14.33
C GLN A 604 20.90 4.41 14.61
N GLY A 605 21.09 3.56 13.58
CA GLY A 605 21.77 2.27 13.68
C GLY A 605 21.00 1.14 12.99
N TRP A 606 20.73 0.06 13.73
CA TRP A 606 20.08 -1.15 13.21
C TRP A 606 19.12 -1.77 14.22
N GLY A 607 18.20 -2.60 13.74
CA GLY A 607 17.13 -3.20 14.54
C GLY A 607 15.83 -2.39 14.52
N ASN A 608 14.79 -2.94 15.16
CA ASN A 608 13.40 -2.46 15.02
C ASN A 608 13.22 -0.97 15.36
N GLU A 609 13.90 -0.46 16.39
CA GLU A 609 13.83 0.95 16.78
C GLU A 609 14.35 1.88 15.68
N ALA A 610 15.47 1.50 15.03
CA ALA A 610 16.03 2.27 13.92
C ALA A 610 15.09 2.29 12.71
N GLU A 611 14.39 1.18 12.44
CA GLU A 611 13.38 1.11 11.37
C GLU A 611 12.12 1.92 11.70
N GLU A 612 11.64 1.88 12.95
CA GLU A 612 10.49 2.67 13.41
C GLU A 612 10.80 4.18 13.36
N HIS A 613 11.97 4.59 13.85
CA HIS A 613 12.43 5.98 13.80
C HIS A 613 12.66 6.44 12.36
N ALA A 614 13.27 5.63 11.49
CA ALA A 614 13.40 5.96 10.08
C ALA A 614 12.03 6.14 9.39
N THR A 615 11.06 5.27 9.67
CA THR A 615 9.71 5.36 9.11
C THR A 615 9.04 6.70 9.49
N LYS A 616 9.16 7.13 10.74
CA LYS A 616 8.68 8.45 11.18
C LYS A 616 9.47 9.61 10.54
N ARG A 617 10.80 9.50 10.42
CA ARG A 617 11.65 10.52 9.78
C ARG A 617 11.35 10.70 8.29
N MET A 618 10.83 9.69 7.58
CA MET A 618 10.50 9.81 6.14
C MET A 618 9.44 10.89 5.87
N ALA A 619 8.40 11.01 6.70
CA ALA A 619 7.39 12.06 6.53
C ALA A 619 7.96 13.46 6.77
N LEU A 620 8.79 13.61 7.82
CA LEU A 620 9.52 14.85 8.10
C LEU A 620 10.45 15.25 6.94
N TYR A 621 11.16 14.28 6.35
CA TYR A 621 11.96 14.48 5.14
C TYR A 621 11.11 15.00 3.98
N GLN A 622 9.95 14.41 3.73
CA GLN A 622 9.06 14.86 2.66
C GLN A 622 8.48 16.27 2.91
N ILE A 623 8.23 16.64 4.17
CA ILE A 623 7.81 18.01 4.52
C ILE A 623 8.94 19.00 4.23
N PHE A 624 10.18 18.73 4.64
CA PHE A 624 11.33 19.59 4.29
C PHE A 624 11.54 19.65 2.77
N GLU A 625 11.53 18.51 2.08
CA GLU A 625 11.77 18.43 0.64
C GLU A 625 10.72 19.21 -0.16
N LYS A 626 9.46 19.25 0.29
CA LYS A 626 8.41 20.07 -0.35
C LYS A 626 8.83 21.53 -0.48
N TYR A 627 9.23 22.17 0.63
CA TYR A 627 9.53 23.60 0.67
C TYR A 627 10.93 23.92 0.15
N ASN A 628 11.86 22.97 0.24
CA ASN A 628 13.15 23.04 -0.44
C ASN A 628 12.97 22.98 -1.97
N ALA A 629 12.12 22.08 -2.48
CA ALA A 629 11.78 22.00 -3.89
C ALA A 629 11.11 23.27 -4.41
N LEU A 630 10.22 23.88 -3.63
CA LEU A 630 9.64 25.18 -3.97
C LEU A 630 10.68 26.31 -3.96
N SER A 631 11.69 26.26 -3.10
CA SER A 631 12.78 27.25 -3.04
C SER A 631 13.78 27.13 -4.21
N ARG A 632 13.73 26.06 -5.01
CA ARG A 632 14.58 25.86 -6.21
C ARG A 632 13.99 26.48 -7.49
N MET A 633 12.79 27.05 -7.44
CA MET A 633 12.04 27.58 -8.60
C MET A 633 12.23 29.09 -8.81
#